data_AF-A0A4Q5RJN1-F1
#
_entry.id   AF-A0A4Q5RJN1-F1
#
_cell.length_a   1.000
_cell.length_b   1.000
_cell.length_c   1.000
_cell.angle_alpha   90.00
_cell.angle_beta   90.00
_cell.angle_gamma   90.00
#
_symmetry.space_group_name_H-M   'P 1'
#
loop_
_entity.id
_entity.type
_entity.pdbx_description
1 polymer ?
#
loop_
_entity_poly.entity_id
_entity_poly.type
_entity_poly.pdbx_seq_one_letter_code
_entity_poly.pdbx_strand_id
1 'polypeptide(L)'
;MQDVNRLYYLDWLRVAAIMAVLFFHSAMPFAAESDWHIKNNETSNLFLEFNFFLSRFRMPLLFFISGAVAHLMLRKRTAGAFVKLRFQRLILPLIFGMLFIVPIQVYMERLNQGFTGGLLEFYKTIFTTGPYPDGNFSWHHLWFIAYLFVYDLLLAPLFKLITNLDSNIAAVNKLSAGKNIYLLSIPSVILFAAMVRYFPQTHNLVNDWCWFIYWLLFFVAGFLVFRFPSLALSLERNRRVSLSIAVATFFFVNYLRWNDLEPAESITDLVSAATSYGYLALYAITAWSWVFAIIGYGRRYLNKFHFSLSYLNEAAYPFYILHQSVIVVIAFYVVQTNDSILLKYIFLVLTSLITSIFIYHLFIRPAALLRFFMGGKLKNNSLDLPRENIIIQNNGLPGSLNRSVESSPNTAISGITEQG
;
A
#
# COMPACT_ATOMS: atom_id res chain seq x y z
N MET A 1 -13.77 21.52 -9.10
CA MET A 1 -14.58 21.21 -7.90
C MET A 1 -13.81 20.22 -7.05
N GLN A 2 -13.49 20.60 -5.81
CA GLN A 2 -12.89 19.71 -4.82
C GLN A 2 -13.89 18.59 -4.49
N ASP A 3 -13.49 17.34 -4.63
CA ASP A 3 -14.24 16.22 -4.07
C ASP A 3 -14.12 16.31 -2.54
N VAL A 4 -15.12 16.87 -1.87
CA VAL A 4 -15.17 17.09 -0.41
C VAL A 4 -15.02 15.79 0.41
N ASN A 5 -14.95 14.63 -0.25
CA ASN A 5 -14.85 13.29 0.33
C ASN A 5 -13.56 12.51 0.01
N ARG A 6 -12.56 13.08 -0.67
CA ARG A 6 -11.32 12.35 -1.00
C ARG A 6 -10.32 12.40 0.16
N LEU A 7 -9.89 11.22 0.63
CA LEU A 7 -8.91 11.09 1.70
C LEU A 7 -7.48 11.16 1.12
N TYR A 8 -6.98 12.37 0.90
CA TYR A 8 -5.69 12.60 0.23
C TYR A 8 -4.49 11.96 0.94
N TYR A 9 -4.56 11.80 2.26
CA TYR A 9 -3.47 11.15 2.99
C TYR A 9 -3.30 9.67 2.59
N LEU A 10 -4.38 8.95 2.28
CA LEU A 10 -4.26 7.57 1.81
C LEU A 10 -3.51 7.48 0.48
N ASP A 11 -3.82 8.41 -0.41
CA ASP A 11 -3.17 8.51 -1.71
C ASP A 11 -1.67 8.80 -1.56
N TRP A 12 -1.31 9.76 -0.69
CA TRP A 12 0.09 10.04 -0.36
C TRP A 12 0.80 8.84 0.24
N LEU A 13 0.20 8.20 1.24
CA LEU A 13 0.78 7.04 1.90
C LEU A 13 0.94 5.86 0.94
N ARG A 14 0.00 5.67 0.00
CA ARG A 14 0.10 4.63 -1.03
C ARG A 14 1.27 4.90 -1.97
N VAL A 15 1.41 6.13 -2.45
CA VAL A 15 2.54 6.54 -3.31
C VAL A 15 3.86 6.38 -2.56
N ALA A 16 3.94 6.84 -1.30
CA ALA A 16 5.14 6.69 -0.48
C ALA A 16 5.50 5.21 -0.24
N ALA A 17 4.51 4.36 0.03
CA ALA A 17 4.72 2.92 0.22
C ALA A 17 5.23 2.26 -1.07
N ILE A 18 4.68 2.62 -2.23
CA ILE A 18 5.16 2.12 -3.53
C ILE A 18 6.57 2.63 -3.84
N MET A 19 6.89 3.89 -3.52
CA MET A 19 8.26 4.39 -3.63
C MET A 19 9.23 3.67 -2.69
N ALA A 20 8.80 3.31 -1.47
CA ALA A 20 9.61 2.49 -0.57
C ALA A 20 9.92 1.09 -1.13
N VAL A 21 9.07 0.55 -2.02
CA VAL A 21 9.34 -0.72 -2.72
C VAL A 21 10.55 -0.59 -3.65
N LEU A 22 10.67 0.54 -4.38
CA LEU A 22 11.82 0.82 -5.24
C LEU A 22 13.14 0.81 -4.44
N PHE A 23 13.18 1.56 -3.34
CA PHE A 23 14.38 1.64 -2.51
C PHE A 23 14.77 0.28 -1.93
N PHE A 24 13.78 -0.50 -1.45
CA PHE A 24 14.00 -1.84 -0.94
C PHE A 24 14.59 -2.78 -2.00
N HIS A 25 13.96 -2.93 -3.17
CA HIS A 25 14.45 -3.87 -4.18
C HIS A 25 15.77 -3.41 -4.81
N SER A 26 16.04 -2.10 -4.86
CA SER A 26 17.34 -1.59 -5.32
C SER A 26 18.46 -1.89 -4.32
N ALA A 27 18.15 -2.08 -3.03
CA ALA A 27 19.13 -2.45 -2.02
C ALA A 27 19.39 -3.96 -1.96
N MET A 28 18.48 -4.81 -2.45
CA MET A 28 18.59 -6.28 -2.39
C MET A 28 19.88 -6.86 -3.01
N PRO A 29 20.41 -6.35 -4.16
CA PRO A 29 21.69 -6.82 -4.69
C PRO A 29 22.88 -6.63 -3.73
N PHE A 30 22.77 -5.67 -2.81
CA PHE A 30 23.85 -5.23 -1.91
C PHE A 30 23.65 -5.64 -0.45
N ALA A 31 22.46 -6.07 -0.05
CA ALA A 31 22.20 -6.50 1.33
C ALA A 31 23.01 -7.76 1.69
N ALA A 32 23.62 -7.81 2.87
CA ALA A 32 24.24 -9.05 3.36
C ALA A 32 23.20 -10.14 3.64
N GLU A 33 23.63 -11.40 3.72
CA GLU A 33 22.83 -12.53 4.27
C GLU A 33 21.46 -12.80 3.60
N SER A 34 21.24 -12.27 2.40
CA SER A 34 20.00 -12.45 1.65
C SER A 34 20.28 -12.89 0.22
N ASP A 35 19.65 -13.98 -0.18
CA ASP A 35 19.58 -14.36 -1.58
C ASP A 35 18.62 -13.44 -2.34
N TRP A 36 18.98 -13.16 -3.59
CA TRP A 36 18.18 -12.38 -4.52
C TRP A 36 18.61 -12.70 -5.94
N HIS A 37 17.76 -12.39 -6.92
CA HIS A 37 17.99 -12.59 -8.35
C HIS A 37 19.46 -12.46 -8.79
N ILE A 38 20.07 -11.32 -8.46
CA ILE A 38 21.46 -11.00 -8.80
C ILE A 38 22.07 -10.25 -7.62
N LYS A 39 23.26 -10.67 -7.20
CA LYS A 39 24.00 -10.11 -6.06
C LYS A 39 25.29 -9.45 -6.54
N ASN A 40 25.67 -8.37 -5.86
CA ASN A 40 27.01 -7.82 -5.98
C ASN A 40 28.00 -8.68 -5.20
N ASN A 41 29.25 -8.77 -5.68
CA ASN A 41 30.29 -9.56 -5.02
C ASN A 41 30.55 -9.09 -3.58
N GLU A 42 30.53 -7.77 -3.36
CA GLU A 42 30.60 -7.19 -2.02
C GLU A 42 29.19 -6.85 -1.52
N THR A 43 28.88 -7.23 -0.29
CA THR A 43 27.59 -6.94 0.37
C THR A 43 27.77 -6.12 1.65
N SER A 44 26.69 -5.53 2.14
CA SER A 44 26.70 -4.61 3.27
C SER A 44 25.59 -4.93 4.28
N ASN A 45 26.00 -5.01 5.55
CA ASN A 45 25.09 -5.10 6.69
C ASN A 45 24.21 -3.86 6.86
N LEU A 46 24.67 -2.68 6.40
CA LEU A 46 23.83 -1.48 6.39
C LEU A 46 22.64 -1.65 5.44
N PHE A 47 22.85 -2.23 4.26
CA PHE A 47 21.75 -2.52 3.32
C PHE A 47 20.87 -3.68 3.80
N LEU A 48 21.41 -4.65 4.53
CA LEU A 48 20.62 -5.65 5.25
C LEU A 48 19.66 -4.98 6.23
N GLU A 49 20.15 -4.08 7.09
CA GLU A 49 19.31 -3.40 8.08
C GLU A 49 18.34 -2.39 7.48
N PHE A 50 18.74 -1.71 6.41
CA PHE A 50 17.85 -0.85 5.65
C PHE A 50 16.67 -1.65 5.07
N ASN A 51 16.93 -2.82 4.51
CA ASN A 51 15.89 -3.72 4.00
C ASN A 51 15.04 -4.31 5.13
N PHE A 52 15.67 -4.73 6.23
CA PHE A 52 14.97 -5.19 7.44
C PHE A 52 13.98 -4.12 7.93
N PHE A 53 14.42 -2.86 8.05
CA PHE A 53 13.58 -1.73 8.41
C PHE A 53 12.40 -1.52 7.45
N LEU A 54 12.66 -1.39 6.14
CA LEU A 54 11.60 -1.15 5.16
C LEU A 54 10.58 -2.30 5.08
N SER A 55 11.03 -3.55 5.25
CA SER A 55 10.14 -4.71 5.28
C SER A 55 9.17 -4.70 6.46
N ARG A 56 9.48 -4.02 7.58
CA ARG A 56 8.62 -4.01 8.78
C ARG A 56 7.26 -3.37 8.54
N PHE A 57 7.15 -2.42 7.61
CA PHE A 57 5.91 -1.65 7.45
C PHE A 57 5.41 -1.53 6.02
N ARG A 58 6.26 -1.67 5.00
CA ARG A 58 5.88 -1.40 3.60
C ARG A 58 4.70 -2.26 3.14
N MET A 59 4.82 -3.59 3.25
CA MET A 59 3.76 -4.52 2.85
C MET A 59 2.54 -4.46 3.79
N PRO A 60 2.70 -4.48 5.14
CA PRO A 60 1.59 -4.23 6.06
C PRO A 60 0.78 -2.98 5.74
N LEU A 61 1.47 -1.87 5.43
CA LEU A 61 0.84 -0.59 5.09
C LEU A 61 0.05 -0.67 3.79
N LEU A 62 0.59 -1.32 2.75
CA LEU A 62 -0.12 -1.52 1.48
C LEU A 62 -1.38 -2.37 1.65
N PHE A 63 -1.33 -3.44 2.44
CA PHE A 63 -2.52 -4.24 2.76
C PHE A 63 -3.56 -3.42 3.54
N PHE A 64 -3.13 -2.66 4.55
CA PHE A 64 -4.01 -1.79 5.32
C PHE A 64 -4.68 -0.71 4.45
N ILE A 65 -3.91 -0.02 3.59
CA ILE A 65 -4.46 0.96 2.64
C ILE A 65 -5.41 0.28 1.65
N SER A 66 -5.11 -0.93 1.21
CA SER A 66 -5.97 -1.68 0.29
C SER A 66 -7.32 -2.03 0.92
N GLY A 67 -7.36 -2.37 2.21
CA GLY A 67 -8.60 -2.56 2.96
C GLY A 67 -9.43 -1.28 3.05
N ALA A 68 -8.77 -0.15 3.29
CA ALA A 68 -9.43 1.16 3.29
C ALA A 68 -10.06 1.48 1.92
N VAL A 69 -9.33 1.21 0.84
CA VAL A 69 -9.82 1.37 -0.54
C VAL A 69 -10.98 0.41 -0.82
N ALA A 70 -10.93 -0.83 -0.35
CA ALA A 70 -12.01 -1.80 -0.49
C ALA A 70 -13.32 -1.27 0.12
N HIS A 71 -13.28 -0.67 1.32
CA HIS A 71 -14.43 -0.01 1.91
C HIS A 71 -15.01 1.09 1.01
N LEU A 72 -14.16 2.01 0.53
CA LEU A 72 -14.58 3.11 -0.34
C LEU A 72 -15.21 2.61 -1.66
N MET A 73 -14.69 1.51 -2.22
CA MET A 73 -15.23 0.91 -3.44
C MET A 73 -16.57 0.21 -3.22
N LEU A 74 -16.73 -0.51 -2.10
CA LEU A 74 -17.88 -1.34 -1.79
C LEU A 74 -19.10 -0.53 -1.32
N ARG A 75 -18.89 0.66 -0.74
CA ARG A 75 -19.98 1.61 -0.40
C ARG A 75 -20.92 1.91 -1.56
N LYS A 76 -20.41 1.91 -2.80
CA LYS A 76 -21.16 2.27 -4.01
C LYS A 76 -21.53 1.07 -4.89
N ARG A 77 -21.33 -0.16 -4.40
CA ARG A 77 -21.44 -1.39 -5.23
C ARG A 77 -22.06 -2.56 -4.46
N THR A 78 -22.55 -3.54 -5.21
CA THR A 78 -22.83 -4.89 -4.69
C THR A 78 -21.53 -5.66 -4.53
N ALA A 79 -21.55 -6.75 -3.74
CA ALA A 79 -20.40 -7.63 -3.58
C ALA A 79 -19.92 -8.20 -4.93
N GLY A 80 -20.83 -8.68 -5.78
CA GLY A 80 -20.48 -9.19 -7.12
C GLY A 80 -19.89 -8.13 -8.04
N ALA A 81 -20.45 -6.91 -8.07
CA ALA A 81 -19.89 -5.82 -8.88
C ALA A 81 -18.51 -5.36 -8.36
N PHE A 82 -18.29 -5.44 -7.05
CA PHE A 82 -16.98 -5.20 -6.45
C PHE A 82 -15.96 -6.26 -6.89
N VAL A 83 -16.26 -7.55 -6.72
CA VAL A 83 -15.35 -8.64 -7.12
C VAL A 83 -15.03 -8.57 -8.62
N LYS A 84 -16.03 -8.32 -9.48
CA LYS A 84 -15.79 -8.13 -10.93
C LYS A 84 -14.83 -6.99 -11.23
N LEU A 85 -14.98 -5.85 -10.55
CA LEU A 85 -14.06 -4.72 -10.69
C LEU A 85 -12.64 -5.07 -10.21
N ARG A 86 -12.52 -5.80 -9.10
CA ARG A 86 -11.23 -6.22 -8.55
C ARG A 86 -10.55 -7.24 -9.46
N PHE A 87 -11.29 -8.19 -10.02
CA PHE A 87 -10.78 -9.12 -11.03
C PHE A 87 -10.12 -8.38 -12.21
N GLN A 88 -10.82 -7.41 -12.79
CA GLN A 88 -10.30 -6.61 -13.91
C GLN A 88 -9.07 -5.78 -13.54
N ARG A 89 -8.96 -5.32 -12.29
CA ARG A 89 -7.88 -4.44 -11.84
C ARG A 89 -6.70 -5.15 -11.19
N LEU A 90 -6.85 -6.42 -10.85
CA LEU A 90 -5.83 -7.21 -10.14
C LEU A 90 -5.42 -8.43 -10.96
N ILE A 91 -6.36 -9.29 -11.36
CA ILE A 91 -6.05 -10.54 -12.05
C ILE A 91 -5.56 -10.30 -13.48
N LEU A 92 -6.19 -9.40 -14.24
CA LEU A 92 -5.70 -9.10 -15.59
C LEU A 92 -4.26 -8.53 -15.56
N PRO A 93 -3.93 -7.55 -14.69
CA PRO A 93 -2.56 -7.10 -14.54
C PRO A 93 -1.58 -8.11 -13.98
N LEU A 94 -2.03 -9.00 -13.09
CA LEU A 94 -1.21 -10.10 -12.60
C LEU A 94 -0.82 -11.04 -13.74
N ILE A 95 -1.80 -11.50 -14.53
CA ILE A 95 -1.55 -12.38 -15.69
C ILE A 95 -0.62 -11.67 -16.68
N PHE A 96 -0.89 -10.40 -17.00
CA PHE A 96 -0.01 -9.64 -17.89
C PHE A 96 1.42 -9.55 -17.34
N GLY A 97 1.56 -9.28 -16.04
CA GLY A 97 2.85 -9.24 -15.37
C GLY A 97 3.59 -10.57 -15.42
N MET A 98 2.91 -11.69 -15.15
CA MET A 98 3.46 -13.05 -15.21
C MET A 98 3.91 -13.43 -16.63
N LEU A 99 3.21 -12.96 -17.66
CA LEU A 99 3.49 -13.33 -19.05
C LEU A 99 4.53 -12.44 -19.73
N PHE A 100 4.66 -11.17 -19.34
CA PHE A 100 5.47 -10.20 -20.09
C PHE A 100 6.51 -9.44 -19.25
N ILE A 101 6.29 -9.28 -17.95
CA ILE A 101 7.16 -8.46 -17.10
C ILE A 101 8.11 -9.34 -16.31
N VAL A 102 7.57 -10.29 -15.56
CA VAL A 102 8.31 -11.23 -14.72
C VAL A 102 9.30 -12.11 -15.51
N PRO A 103 8.99 -12.61 -16.72
CA PRO A 103 9.94 -13.42 -17.48
C PRO A 103 11.26 -12.68 -17.77
N ILE A 104 11.23 -11.34 -17.88
CA ILE A 104 12.43 -10.54 -18.14
C ILE A 104 13.40 -10.63 -16.97
N GLN A 105 12.93 -10.50 -15.72
CA GLN A 105 13.83 -10.59 -14.56
C GLN A 105 14.35 -12.01 -14.34
N VAL A 106 13.53 -13.04 -14.57
CA VAL A 106 13.99 -14.44 -14.46
C VAL A 106 15.02 -14.74 -15.56
N TYR A 107 14.83 -14.19 -16.77
CA TYR A 107 15.82 -14.32 -17.85
C TYR A 107 17.18 -13.76 -17.44
N MET A 108 17.22 -12.53 -16.91
CA MET A 108 18.48 -11.91 -16.47
C MET A 108 19.15 -12.70 -15.34
N GLU A 109 18.36 -13.26 -14.42
CA GLU A 109 18.87 -14.19 -13.40
C GLU A 109 19.46 -15.46 -14.02
N ARG A 110 18.77 -16.11 -14.96
CA ARG A 110 19.29 -17.32 -15.63
C ARG A 110 20.54 -17.05 -16.45
N LEU A 111 20.64 -15.89 -17.11
CA LEU A 111 21.87 -15.44 -17.75
C LEU A 111 23.02 -15.37 -16.73
N ASN A 112 22.77 -14.77 -15.56
CA ASN A 112 23.75 -14.69 -14.47
C ASN A 112 24.14 -16.08 -13.92
N GLN A 113 23.26 -17.08 -14.04
CA GLN A 113 23.50 -18.47 -13.66
C GLN A 113 24.11 -19.33 -14.79
N GLY A 114 24.44 -18.74 -15.95
CA GLY A 114 25.14 -19.41 -17.04
C GLY A 114 24.28 -19.85 -18.24
N PHE A 115 23.00 -19.47 -18.31
CA PHE A 115 22.22 -19.62 -19.53
C PHE A 115 22.82 -18.76 -20.65
N THR A 116 22.95 -19.29 -21.87
CA THR A 116 23.61 -18.61 -23.00
C THR A 116 22.66 -18.24 -24.15
N GLY A 117 21.39 -18.65 -24.07
CA GLY A 117 20.41 -18.42 -25.12
C GLY A 117 19.81 -17.02 -25.15
N GLY A 118 19.11 -16.73 -26.24
CA GLY A 118 18.35 -15.47 -26.39
C GLY A 118 17.06 -15.44 -25.57
N LEU A 119 16.47 -14.26 -25.38
CA LEU A 119 15.21 -14.09 -24.65
C LEU A 119 14.06 -14.97 -25.21
N LEU A 120 13.96 -15.10 -26.54
CA LEU A 120 12.92 -15.91 -27.18
C LEU A 120 13.10 -17.41 -26.90
N GLU A 121 14.34 -17.88 -26.83
CA GLU A 121 14.66 -19.27 -26.47
C GLU A 121 14.34 -19.52 -25.00
N PHE A 122 14.74 -18.60 -24.11
CA PHE A 122 14.37 -18.64 -22.71
C PHE A 122 12.84 -18.65 -22.52
N TYR A 123 12.11 -17.82 -23.26
CA TYR A 123 10.65 -17.70 -23.10
C TYR A 123 9.92 -19.02 -23.35
N LYS A 124 10.41 -19.86 -24.27
CA LYS A 124 9.85 -21.20 -24.53
C LYS A 124 9.91 -22.11 -23.29
N THR A 125 10.86 -21.86 -22.39
CA THR A 125 11.04 -22.64 -21.16
C THR A 125 10.08 -22.26 -20.04
N ILE A 126 9.45 -21.07 -20.11
CA ILE A 126 8.60 -20.53 -19.04
C ILE A 126 7.50 -21.51 -18.63
N PHE A 127 6.89 -22.19 -19.59
CA PHE A 127 5.76 -23.10 -19.33
C PHE A 127 6.17 -24.59 -19.26
N THR A 128 7.45 -24.91 -19.47
CA THR A 128 7.91 -26.30 -19.55
C THR A 128 8.77 -26.72 -18.37
N THR A 129 9.37 -25.77 -17.64
CA THR A 129 10.28 -26.07 -16.50
C THR A 129 9.59 -26.03 -15.14
N GLY A 130 8.31 -25.67 -15.08
CA GLY A 130 7.54 -25.63 -13.83
C GLY A 130 7.72 -24.32 -13.03
N PRO A 131 7.32 -24.32 -11.75
CA PRO A 131 7.34 -23.13 -10.90
C PRO A 131 8.77 -22.76 -10.44
N TYR A 132 9.04 -21.46 -10.36
CA TYR A 132 10.24 -20.92 -9.69
C TYR A 132 10.33 -21.40 -8.21
N PRO A 133 11.52 -21.63 -7.63
CA PRO A 133 12.86 -21.35 -8.16
C PRO A 133 13.47 -22.41 -9.06
N ASP A 134 12.97 -23.64 -9.04
CA ASP A 134 13.52 -24.73 -9.86
C ASP A 134 13.16 -24.55 -11.35
N GLY A 135 11.95 -24.05 -11.61
CA GLY A 135 11.46 -23.68 -12.93
C GLY A 135 11.50 -22.17 -13.18
N ASN A 136 10.77 -21.71 -14.20
CA ASN A 136 10.79 -20.30 -14.63
C ASN A 136 9.42 -19.60 -14.52
N PHE A 137 8.34 -20.32 -14.21
CA PHE A 137 7.01 -19.74 -14.06
C PHE A 137 6.80 -19.16 -12.66
N SER A 138 6.46 -17.86 -12.58
CA SER A 138 6.27 -17.17 -11.29
C SER A 138 5.51 -15.85 -11.44
N TRP A 139 4.99 -15.32 -10.33
CA TRP A 139 4.52 -13.94 -10.22
C TRP A 139 5.52 -13.02 -9.51
N HIS A 140 6.57 -13.54 -8.87
CA HIS A 140 7.54 -12.81 -8.05
C HIS A 140 6.91 -11.69 -7.22
N HIS A 141 7.34 -10.43 -7.37
CA HIS A 141 6.90 -9.27 -6.59
C HIS A 141 5.42 -8.95 -6.72
N LEU A 142 4.74 -9.52 -7.71
CA LEU A 142 3.31 -9.33 -7.95
C LEU A 142 2.42 -10.17 -7.02
N TRP A 143 3.01 -11.01 -6.15
CA TRP A 143 2.28 -11.83 -5.17
C TRP A 143 1.22 -11.04 -4.39
N PHE A 144 1.53 -9.79 -4.02
CA PHE A 144 0.62 -8.90 -3.29
C PHE A 144 -0.73 -8.74 -4.01
N ILE A 145 -0.72 -8.63 -5.35
CA ILE A 145 -1.95 -8.50 -6.15
C ILE A 145 -2.80 -9.76 -6.04
N ALA A 146 -2.18 -10.95 -6.08
CA ALA A 146 -2.87 -12.23 -5.95
C ALA A 146 -3.53 -12.35 -4.57
N TYR A 147 -2.80 -12.04 -3.50
CA TYR A 147 -3.31 -12.06 -2.12
C TYR A 147 -4.47 -11.09 -1.95
N LEU A 148 -4.33 -9.86 -2.45
CA LEU A 148 -5.41 -8.88 -2.42
C LEU A 148 -6.67 -9.39 -3.09
N PHE A 149 -6.57 -10.00 -4.28
CA PHE A 149 -7.74 -10.51 -4.96
C PHE A 149 -8.43 -11.63 -4.18
N VAL A 150 -7.66 -12.56 -3.61
CA VAL A 150 -8.21 -13.63 -2.76
C VAL A 150 -8.92 -13.04 -1.55
N TYR A 151 -8.34 -12.04 -0.87
CA TYR A 151 -8.99 -11.37 0.25
C TYR A 151 -10.26 -10.63 -0.17
N ASP A 152 -10.23 -9.92 -1.28
CA ASP A 152 -11.41 -9.23 -1.83
C ASP A 152 -12.53 -10.24 -2.14
N LEU A 153 -12.19 -11.40 -2.70
CA LEU A 153 -13.15 -12.47 -3.01
C LEU A 153 -13.76 -13.07 -1.73
N LEU A 154 -12.91 -13.47 -0.77
CA LEU A 154 -13.34 -14.12 0.47
C LEU A 154 -14.16 -13.18 1.36
N LEU A 155 -13.75 -11.91 1.45
CA LEU A 155 -14.35 -10.95 2.39
C LEU A 155 -15.45 -10.10 1.77
N ALA A 156 -15.68 -10.12 0.45
CA ALA A 156 -16.70 -9.28 -0.18
C ALA A 156 -18.10 -9.38 0.47
N PRO A 157 -18.63 -10.58 0.80
CA PRO A 157 -19.93 -10.69 1.49
C PRO A 157 -19.88 -10.06 2.88
N LEU A 158 -18.89 -10.42 3.69
CA LEU A 158 -18.71 -9.91 5.06
C LEU A 158 -18.55 -8.40 5.08
N PHE A 159 -17.68 -7.86 4.23
CA PHE A 159 -17.46 -6.44 4.08
C PHE A 159 -18.72 -5.70 3.62
N LYS A 160 -19.56 -6.33 2.78
CA LYS A 160 -20.82 -5.72 2.38
C LYS A 160 -21.78 -5.63 3.56
N LEU A 161 -21.87 -6.67 4.38
CA LEU A 161 -22.65 -6.66 5.61
C LEU A 161 -22.16 -5.57 6.57
N ILE A 162 -20.85 -5.51 6.84
CA ILE A 162 -20.25 -4.49 7.73
C ILE A 162 -20.46 -3.06 7.20
N THR A 163 -20.44 -2.87 5.88
CA THR A 163 -20.71 -1.56 5.26
C THR A 163 -22.11 -1.05 5.59
N ASN A 164 -23.08 -1.96 5.75
CA ASN A 164 -24.48 -1.63 6.01
C ASN A 164 -24.82 -1.49 7.51
N LEU A 165 -23.91 -1.83 8.42
CA LEU A 165 -24.13 -1.64 9.87
C LEU A 165 -24.28 -0.16 10.23
N ASP A 166 -24.76 0.16 11.43
CA ASP A 166 -24.68 1.52 11.96
C ASP A 166 -23.23 1.95 12.20
N SER A 167 -22.94 3.25 12.08
CA SER A 167 -21.60 3.77 12.38
C SER A 167 -21.31 3.84 13.89
N ASN A 168 -22.33 3.77 14.74
CA ASN A 168 -22.24 3.95 16.18
C ASN A 168 -22.47 2.61 16.90
N ILE A 169 -21.45 1.75 16.91
CA ILE A 169 -21.50 0.43 17.54
C ILE A 169 -20.71 0.47 18.85
N ALA A 170 -21.29 -0.04 19.94
CA ALA A 170 -20.66 -0.03 21.27
C ALA A 170 -19.26 -0.66 21.28
N ALA A 171 -19.08 -1.78 20.60
CA ALA A 171 -17.78 -2.45 20.47
C ALA A 171 -16.74 -1.56 19.77
N VAL A 172 -17.13 -0.87 18.70
CA VAL A 172 -16.26 0.08 17.97
C VAL A 172 -15.92 1.29 18.83
N ASN A 173 -16.88 1.83 19.57
CA ASN A 173 -16.65 2.94 20.48
C ASN A 173 -15.64 2.55 21.56
N LYS A 174 -15.81 1.38 22.19
CA LYS A 174 -14.86 0.83 23.17
C LYS A 174 -13.47 0.65 22.56
N LEU A 175 -13.38 0.12 21.35
CA LEU A 175 -12.11 -0.07 20.63
C LEU A 175 -11.44 1.28 20.29
N SER A 176 -12.23 2.31 19.98
CA SER A 176 -11.74 3.66 19.68
C SER A 176 -11.35 4.47 20.92
N ALA A 177 -11.74 4.05 22.13
CA ALA A 177 -11.50 4.77 23.37
C ALA A 177 -10.04 4.64 23.83
N GLY A 178 -9.45 5.74 24.31
CA GLY A 178 -8.10 5.76 24.88
C GLY A 178 -7.04 5.09 23.99
N LYS A 179 -6.41 4.03 24.52
CA LYS A 179 -5.39 3.21 23.87
C LYS A 179 -5.94 1.87 23.35
N ASN A 180 -7.25 1.62 23.42
CA ASN A 180 -7.83 0.32 23.07
C ASN A 180 -7.68 -0.04 21.58
N ILE A 181 -7.29 0.90 20.72
CA ILE A 181 -7.04 0.63 19.29
C ILE A 181 -5.95 -0.43 19.07
N TYR A 182 -5.01 -0.59 20.01
CA TYR A 182 -3.99 -1.64 19.96
C TYR A 182 -4.57 -3.05 20.17
N LEU A 183 -5.81 -3.19 20.68
CA LEU A 183 -6.49 -4.49 20.71
C LEU A 183 -6.73 -5.04 19.29
N LEU A 184 -6.77 -4.18 18.28
CA LEU A 184 -6.92 -4.59 16.87
C LEU A 184 -5.71 -5.38 16.36
N SER A 185 -4.51 -5.16 16.91
CA SER A 185 -3.31 -5.90 16.50
C SER A 185 -3.15 -7.24 17.23
N ILE A 186 -3.82 -7.44 18.38
CA ILE A 186 -3.61 -8.62 19.24
C ILE A 186 -3.83 -9.94 18.50
N PRO A 187 -4.94 -10.16 17.74
CA PRO A 187 -5.13 -11.41 17.02
C PRO A 187 -4.00 -11.70 16.04
N SER A 188 -3.50 -10.67 15.36
CA SER A 188 -2.39 -10.79 14.40
C SER A 188 -1.07 -11.11 15.08
N VAL A 189 -0.78 -10.48 16.23
CA VAL A 189 0.45 -10.73 17.00
C VAL A 189 0.47 -12.16 17.54
N ILE A 190 -0.65 -12.63 18.12
CA ILE A 190 -0.77 -13.98 18.66
C ILE A 190 -0.62 -15.03 17.55
N LEU A 191 -1.40 -14.89 16.48
CA LEU A 191 -1.38 -15.87 15.38
C LEU A 191 -0.02 -15.88 14.65
N PHE A 192 0.59 -14.71 14.44
CA PHE A 192 1.92 -14.65 13.84
C PHE A 192 2.96 -15.37 14.69
N ALA A 193 3.05 -15.03 15.99
CA ALA A 193 4.01 -15.66 16.89
C ALA A 193 3.81 -17.18 16.99
N ALA A 194 2.55 -17.64 17.02
CA ALA A 194 2.22 -19.06 17.10
C ALA A 194 2.51 -19.83 15.80
N MET A 195 2.40 -19.20 14.62
CA MET A 195 2.44 -19.91 13.33
C MET A 195 3.75 -19.76 12.56
N VAL A 196 4.50 -18.67 12.74
CA VAL A 196 5.64 -18.33 11.85
C VAL A 196 6.75 -19.37 11.86
N ARG A 197 6.92 -20.10 12.98
CA ARG A 197 7.91 -21.19 13.09
C ARG A 197 7.54 -22.44 12.30
N TYR A 198 6.26 -22.64 12.00
CA TYR A 198 5.74 -23.84 11.33
C TYR A 198 5.42 -23.59 9.85
N PHE A 199 5.17 -22.34 9.47
CA PHE A 199 4.79 -21.96 8.11
C PHE A 199 5.78 -20.92 7.58
N PRO A 200 6.74 -21.33 6.73
CA PRO A 200 7.72 -20.41 6.17
C PRO A 200 7.07 -19.38 5.25
N GLN A 201 7.79 -18.29 5.01
CA GLN A 201 7.35 -17.29 4.03
C GLN A 201 7.61 -17.77 2.61
N THR A 202 6.56 -17.97 1.83
CA THR A 202 6.66 -18.49 0.45
C THR A 202 6.04 -17.57 -0.60
N HIS A 203 5.13 -16.68 -0.20
CA HIS A 203 4.38 -15.78 -1.11
C HIS A 203 3.62 -16.51 -2.24
N ASN A 204 3.27 -17.78 -2.07
CA ASN A 204 2.69 -18.62 -3.12
C ASN A 204 1.19 -18.98 -2.92
N LEU A 205 0.52 -18.40 -1.91
CA LEU A 205 -0.85 -18.71 -1.44
C LEU A 205 -1.11 -20.12 -0.90
N VAL A 206 -0.35 -21.13 -1.31
CA VAL A 206 -0.61 -22.55 -1.00
C VAL A 206 0.07 -22.97 0.30
N ASN A 207 1.33 -22.59 0.48
CA ASN A 207 2.18 -22.98 1.61
C ASN A 207 2.59 -21.75 2.44
N ASP A 208 1.73 -20.74 2.52
CA ASP A 208 2.03 -19.44 3.13
C ASP A 208 1.05 -19.07 4.26
N TRP A 209 0.48 -20.04 4.96
CA TRP A 209 -0.68 -19.84 5.85
C TRP A 209 -0.47 -18.79 6.96
N CYS A 210 0.69 -18.77 7.61
CA CYS A 210 1.00 -17.75 8.63
C CYS A 210 0.92 -16.34 8.02
N TRP A 211 1.61 -16.13 6.90
CA TRP A 211 1.69 -14.84 6.22
C TRP A 211 0.36 -14.46 5.56
N PHE A 212 -0.37 -15.44 5.02
CA PHE A 212 -1.72 -15.24 4.51
C PHE A 212 -2.65 -14.67 5.58
N ILE A 213 -2.64 -15.22 6.80
CA ILE A 213 -3.46 -14.67 7.90
C ILE A 213 -2.91 -13.32 8.37
N TYR A 214 -1.58 -13.19 8.46
CA TYR A 214 -0.92 -11.96 8.89
C TYR A 214 -1.31 -10.77 8.01
N TRP A 215 -1.20 -10.89 6.69
CA TRP A 215 -1.58 -9.84 5.73
C TRP A 215 -3.08 -9.58 5.71
N LEU A 216 -3.90 -10.63 5.80
CA LEU A 216 -5.37 -10.54 5.87
C LEU A 216 -5.81 -9.65 7.03
N LEU A 217 -5.18 -9.76 8.20
CA LEU A 217 -5.55 -8.97 9.37
C LEU A 217 -5.21 -7.47 9.22
N PHE A 218 -4.12 -7.12 8.54
CA PHE A 218 -3.87 -5.72 8.16
C PHE A 218 -4.92 -5.21 7.18
N PHE A 219 -5.29 -6.02 6.19
CA PHE A 219 -6.33 -5.68 5.22
C PHE A 219 -7.70 -5.47 5.89
N VAL A 220 -8.11 -6.36 6.80
CA VAL A 220 -9.35 -6.23 7.57
C VAL A 220 -9.30 -4.99 8.48
N ALA A 221 -8.19 -4.76 9.19
CA ALA A 221 -8.04 -3.57 10.03
C ALA A 221 -8.15 -2.28 9.22
N GLY A 222 -7.53 -2.23 8.04
CA GLY A 222 -7.66 -1.14 7.10
C GLY A 222 -9.11 -0.88 6.68
N PHE A 223 -9.87 -1.93 6.37
CA PHE A 223 -11.30 -1.81 6.06
C PHE A 223 -12.09 -1.24 7.24
N LEU A 224 -11.92 -1.82 8.44
CA LEU A 224 -12.65 -1.42 9.65
C LEU A 224 -12.36 0.03 10.06
N VAL A 225 -11.08 0.43 10.06
CA VAL A 225 -10.66 1.78 10.46
C VAL A 225 -11.29 2.86 9.58
N PHE A 226 -11.47 2.59 8.29
CA PHE A 226 -12.08 3.54 7.36
C PHE A 226 -13.59 3.42 7.29
N ARG A 227 -14.13 2.26 7.64
CA ARG A 227 -15.56 2.10 7.88
C ARG A 227 -16.02 2.92 9.09
N PHE A 228 -15.23 2.94 10.16
CA PHE A 228 -15.59 3.59 11.42
C PHE A 228 -14.66 4.77 11.74
N PRO A 229 -15.07 6.02 11.46
CA PRO A 229 -14.20 7.21 11.61
C PRO A 229 -13.59 7.38 13.01
N SER A 230 -14.25 6.89 14.06
CA SER A 230 -13.73 6.92 15.44
C SER A 230 -12.42 6.16 15.60
N LEU A 231 -12.24 5.05 14.88
CA LEU A 231 -10.99 4.29 14.89
C LEU A 231 -9.86 5.06 14.21
N ALA A 232 -10.13 5.72 13.07
CA ALA A 232 -9.15 6.56 12.39
C ALA A 232 -8.72 7.75 13.26
N LEU A 233 -9.66 8.36 13.99
CA LEU A 233 -9.35 9.41 14.97
C LEU A 233 -8.52 8.88 16.15
N SER A 234 -8.78 7.64 16.60
CA SER A 234 -7.97 7.00 17.64
C SER A 234 -6.52 6.78 17.17
N LEU A 235 -6.30 6.35 15.93
CA LEU A 235 -4.94 6.26 15.36
C LEU A 235 -4.24 7.62 15.29
N GLU A 236 -4.94 8.67 14.84
CA GLU A 236 -4.38 10.03 14.82
C GLU A 236 -3.99 10.52 16.22
N ARG A 237 -4.87 10.30 17.22
CA ARG A 237 -4.62 10.65 18.62
C ARG A 237 -3.42 9.91 19.19
N ASN A 238 -3.27 8.63 18.83
CA ASN A 238 -2.24 7.74 19.39
C ASN A 238 -0.93 7.70 18.59
N ARG A 239 -0.82 8.42 17.47
CA ARG A 239 0.32 8.41 16.54
C ARG A 239 1.71 8.50 17.21
N ARG A 240 1.86 9.31 18.26
CA ARG A 240 3.13 9.47 19.00
C ARG A 240 3.47 8.21 19.78
N VAL A 241 2.49 7.61 20.46
CA VAL A 241 2.68 6.34 21.19
C VAL A 241 2.98 5.22 20.20
N SER A 242 2.27 5.15 19.07
CA SER A 242 2.56 4.13 18.05
C SER A 242 3.98 4.27 17.51
N LEU A 243 4.45 5.50 17.28
CA LEU A 243 5.82 5.75 16.85
C LEU A 243 6.84 5.34 17.93
N SER A 244 6.59 5.70 19.20
CA SER A 244 7.46 5.32 20.31
C SER A 244 7.58 3.81 20.46
N ILE A 245 6.46 3.08 20.37
CA ILE A 245 6.47 1.60 20.41
C ILE A 245 7.25 1.07 19.20
N ALA A 246 6.95 1.55 17.99
CA ALA A 246 7.59 1.07 16.77
C ALA A 246 9.12 1.23 16.80
N VAL A 247 9.60 2.40 17.25
CA VAL A 247 11.02 2.70 17.38
C VAL A 247 11.66 1.86 18.49
N ALA A 248 11.04 1.79 19.67
CA ALA A 248 11.57 1.03 20.79
C ALA A 248 11.68 -0.46 20.47
N THR A 249 10.62 -1.07 19.91
CA THR A 249 10.65 -2.50 19.56
C THR A 249 11.57 -2.78 18.39
N PHE A 250 11.69 -1.86 17.40
CA PHE A 250 12.65 -2.01 16.31
C PHE A 250 14.09 -2.01 16.80
N PHE A 251 14.48 -1.06 17.64
CA PHE A 251 15.83 -1.03 18.22
C PHE A 251 16.07 -2.20 19.16
N PHE A 252 15.08 -2.61 19.94
CA PHE A 252 15.21 -3.76 20.83
C PHE A 252 15.42 -5.07 20.05
N VAL A 253 14.64 -5.32 18.99
CA VAL A 253 14.84 -6.50 18.13
C VAL A 253 16.23 -6.48 17.49
N ASN A 254 16.69 -5.33 17.01
CA ASN A 254 18.04 -5.22 16.43
C ASN A 254 19.15 -5.38 17.47
N TYR A 255 18.98 -4.85 18.67
CA TYR A 255 19.90 -5.08 19.76
C TYR A 255 20.06 -6.58 20.04
N LEU A 256 18.97 -7.35 20.05
CA LEU A 256 19.05 -8.80 20.25
C LEU A 256 19.78 -9.50 19.09
N ARG A 257 19.44 -9.18 17.83
CA ARG A 257 20.08 -9.74 16.62
C ARG A 257 21.59 -9.49 16.57
N TRP A 258 22.01 -8.25 16.85
CA TRP A 258 23.40 -7.82 16.71
C TRP A 258 24.30 -8.15 17.92
N ASN A 259 23.74 -8.76 18.97
CA ASN A 259 24.50 -9.19 20.16
C ASN A 259 24.34 -10.69 20.42
N ASP A 260 23.85 -11.46 19.45
CA ASP A 260 23.61 -12.91 19.56
C ASP A 260 22.74 -13.28 20.79
N LEU A 261 21.78 -12.41 21.13
CA LEU A 261 20.83 -12.58 22.24
C LEU A 261 19.46 -13.07 21.76
N GLU A 262 19.36 -13.53 20.52
CA GLU A 262 18.13 -14.11 20.00
C GLU A 262 17.81 -15.41 20.75
N PRO A 263 16.53 -15.68 21.07
CA PRO A 263 16.15 -16.94 21.70
C PRO A 263 16.54 -18.14 20.84
N ALA A 264 17.00 -19.21 21.48
CA ALA A 264 17.42 -20.43 20.80
C ALA A 264 16.32 -20.99 19.89
N GLU A 265 16.72 -21.58 18.76
CA GLU A 265 15.76 -22.20 17.85
C GLU A 265 15.06 -23.41 18.48
N SER A 266 15.69 -24.16 19.39
CA SER A 266 15.04 -25.27 20.07
C SER A 266 14.22 -24.79 21.28
N ILE A 267 12.95 -25.18 21.33
CA ILE A 267 12.09 -25.00 22.51
C ILE A 267 12.21 -26.26 23.36
N THR A 268 12.91 -26.16 24.48
CA THR A 268 13.20 -27.30 25.37
C THR A 268 12.50 -27.20 26.72
N ASP A 269 12.06 -25.99 27.11
CA ASP A 269 11.37 -25.72 28.37
C ASP A 269 10.39 -24.53 28.24
N LEU A 270 9.72 -24.19 29.33
CA LEU A 270 8.75 -23.10 29.34
C LEU A 270 9.40 -21.71 29.16
N VAL A 271 10.64 -21.53 29.63
CA VAL A 271 11.34 -20.25 29.57
C VAL A 271 11.75 -19.95 28.14
N SER A 272 12.40 -20.90 27.47
CA SER A 272 12.75 -20.87 26.05
C SER A 272 11.52 -20.71 25.15
N ALA A 273 10.40 -21.35 25.50
CA ALA A 273 9.13 -21.11 24.80
C ALA A 273 8.68 -19.65 24.95
N ALA A 274 8.62 -19.13 26.17
CA ALA A 274 8.15 -17.77 26.45
C ALA A 274 9.04 -16.71 25.80
N THR A 275 10.36 -16.84 25.86
CA THR A 275 11.30 -15.90 25.24
C THR A 275 11.21 -15.96 23.72
N SER A 276 11.14 -17.15 23.12
CA SER A 276 11.00 -17.33 21.67
C SER A 276 9.71 -16.71 21.12
N TYR A 277 8.55 -17.05 21.71
CA TYR A 277 7.28 -16.49 21.25
C TYR A 277 7.15 -14.99 21.55
N GLY A 278 7.73 -14.52 22.66
CA GLY A 278 7.84 -13.10 22.96
C GLY A 278 8.65 -12.35 21.91
N TYR A 279 9.79 -12.89 21.51
CA TYR A 279 10.64 -12.32 20.46
C TYR A 279 9.91 -12.27 19.11
N LEU A 280 9.26 -13.36 18.70
CA LEU A 280 8.47 -13.39 17.46
C LEU A 280 7.28 -12.43 17.48
N ALA A 281 6.63 -12.26 18.64
CA ALA A 281 5.56 -11.28 18.81
C ALA A 281 6.06 -9.84 18.59
N LEU A 282 7.31 -9.52 18.97
CA LEU A 282 7.89 -8.18 18.75
C LEU A 282 7.96 -7.82 17.26
N TYR A 283 8.17 -8.78 16.37
CA TYR A 283 8.17 -8.53 14.92
C TYR A 283 6.81 -8.01 14.46
N ALA A 284 5.73 -8.69 14.87
CA ALA A 284 4.37 -8.27 14.56
C ALA A 284 4.01 -6.94 15.23
N ILE A 285 4.36 -6.75 16.51
CA ILE A 285 4.12 -5.50 17.26
C ILE A 285 4.82 -4.33 16.57
N THR A 286 6.07 -4.50 16.14
CA THR A 286 6.85 -3.48 15.44
C THR A 286 6.13 -3.06 14.15
N ALA A 287 5.71 -4.03 13.34
CA ALA A 287 4.99 -3.76 12.10
C ALA A 287 3.67 -3.01 12.31
N TRP A 288 2.82 -3.49 13.23
CA TRP A 288 1.55 -2.83 13.56
C TRP A 288 1.75 -1.41 14.08
N SER A 289 2.74 -1.20 14.92
CA SER A 289 3.06 0.10 15.50
C SER A 289 3.55 1.08 14.44
N TRP A 290 4.38 0.64 13.48
CA TRP A 290 4.75 1.44 12.32
C TRP A 290 3.55 1.80 11.46
N VAL A 291 2.68 0.85 11.12
CA VAL A 291 1.47 1.13 10.32
C VAL A 291 0.57 2.12 11.03
N PHE A 292 0.31 1.94 12.33
CA PHE A 292 -0.51 2.87 13.11
C PHE A 292 0.10 4.26 13.20
N ALA A 293 1.43 4.35 13.39
CA ALA A 293 2.14 5.63 13.37
C ALA A 293 2.00 6.31 11.99
N ILE A 294 2.31 5.60 10.91
CA ILE A 294 2.28 6.15 9.54
C ILE A 294 0.87 6.62 9.17
N ILE A 295 -0.17 5.83 9.47
CA ILE A 295 -1.57 6.21 9.22
C ILE A 295 -1.97 7.42 10.07
N GLY A 296 -1.62 7.43 11.36
CA GLY A 296 -1.94 8.52 12.28
C GLY A 296 -1.26 9.84 11.91
N TYR A 297 0.02 9.81 11.55
CA TYR A 297 0.76 10.98 11.05
C TYR A 297 0.29 11.41 9.66
N GLY A 298 0.03 10.45 8.76
CA GLY A 298 -0.49 10.73 7.42
C GLY A 298 -1.84 11.44 7.50
N ARG A 299 -2.76 10.97 8.33
CA ARG A 299 -4.05 11.63 8.54
C ARG A 299 -3.90 13.06 9.08
N ARG A 300 -3.00 13.26 10.05
CA ARG A 300 -2.76 14.57 10.67
C ARG A 300 -2.17 15.61 9.71
N TYR A 301 -1.23 15.20 8.86
CA TYR A 301 -0.37 16.14 8.13
C TYR A 301 -0.48 16.05 6.60
N LEU A 302 -0.87 14.90 6.05
CA LEU A 302 -0.88 14.64 4.60
C LEU A 302 -2.27 14.70 3.99
N ASN A 303 -3.31 15.13 4.73
CA ASN A 303 -4.65 15.27 4.17
C ASN A 303 -4.83 16.56 3.36
N LYS A 304 -3.92 16.81 2.43
CA LYS A 304 -3.89 17.99 1.56
C LYS A 304 -3.80 17.58 0.09
N PHE A 305 -4.56 18.26 -0.75
CA PHE A 305 -4.47 18.12 -2.20
C PHE A 305 -3.15 18.68 -2.71
N HIS A 306 -2.60 18.05 -3.76
CA HIS A 306 -1.49 18.57 -4.54
C HIS A 306 -1.67 18.14 -6.00
N PHE A 307 -1.29 18.99 -6.96
CA PHE A 307 -1.50 18.71 -8.38
C PHE A 307 -0.78 17.44 -8.84
N SER A 308 0.47 17.23 -8.41
CA SER A 308 1.25 16.04 -8.74
C SER A 308 0.63 14.74 -8.23
N LEU A 309 -0.21 14.81 -7.18
CA LEU A 309 -0.77 13.61 -6.56
C LEU A 309 -1.68 12.84 -7.53
N SER A 310 -2.40 13.52 -8.44
CA SER A 310 -3.22 12.84 -9.44
C SER A 310 -2.36 12.00 -10.37
N TYR A 311 -1.29 12.59 -10.91
CA TYR A 311 -0.33 11.90 -11.77
C TYR A 311 0.34 10.73 -11.05
N LEU A 312 0.84 10.97 -9.84
CA LEU A 312 1.52 9.94 -9.04
C LEU A 312 0.58 8.76 -8.73
N ASN A 313 -0.70 9.01 -8.45
CA ASN A 313 -1.66 7.93 -8.21
C ASN A 313 -1.97 7.12 -9.47
N GLU A 314 -2.03 7.74 -10.64
CA GLU A 314 -2.21 7.01 -11.90
C GLU A 314 -0.96 6.20 -12.26
N ALA A 315 0.23 6.72 -11.97
CA ALA A 315 1.50 6.06 -12.25
C ALA A 315 1.84 4.94 -11.27
N ALA A 316 1.37 5.02 -10.02
CA ALA A 316 1.88 4.16 -8.94
C ALA A 316 1.70 2.66 -9.21
N TYR A 317 0.57 2.24 -9.79
CA TYR A 317 0.29 0.81 -10.01
C TYR A 317 1.06 0.24 -11.21
N PRO A 318 1.11 0.89 -12.39
CA PRO A 318 2.05 0.53 -13.46
C PRO A 318 3.51 0.51 -13.00
N PHE A 319 3.93 1.52 -12.24
CA PHE A 319 5.28 1.57 -11.66
C PHE A 319 5.54 0.36 -10.76
N TYR A 320 4.62 0.02 -9.88
CA TYR A 320 4.72 -1.17 -9.03
C TYR A 320 4.80 -2.47 -9.86
N ILE A 321 4.13 -2.58 -11.00
CA ILE A 321 4.27 -3.76 -11.85
C ILE A 321 5.68 -3.84 -12.47
N LEU A 322 6.21 -2.71 -12.95
CA LEU A 322 7.47 -2.65 -13.69
C LEU A 322 8.75 -2.67 -12.85
N HIS A 323 8.73 -2.00 -11.70
CA HIS A 323 9.96 -1.53 -11.03
C HIS A 323 10.99 -2.64 -10.80
N GLN A 324 10.59 -3.81 -10.30
CA GLN A 324 11.55 -4.87 -9.97
C GLN A 324 12.24 -5.41 -11.23
N SER A 325 11.51 -5.60 -12.32
CA SER A 325 12.13 -6.13 -13.54
C SER A 325 13.10 -5.14 -14.16
N VAL A 326 12.79 -3.84 -14.10
CA VAL A 326 13.72 -2.77 -14.48
C VAL A 326 14.96 -2.78 -13.57
N ILE A 327 14.78 -2.91 -12.25
CA ILE A 327 15.88 -3.00 -11.28
C ILE A 327 16.77 -4.20 -11.60
N VAL A 328 16.21 -5.39 -11.83
CA VAL A 328 17.00 -6.60 -12.09
C VAL A 328 17.79 -6.49 -13.40
N VAL A 329 17.18 -5.94 -14.46
CA VAL A 329 17.89 -5.69 -15.74
C VAL A 329 19.07 -4.75 -15.54
N ILE A 330 18.89 -3.65 -14.83
CA ILE A 330 19.97 -2.68 -14.59
C ILE A 330 21.02 -3.27 -13.64
N ALA A 331 20.59 -3.96 -12.58
CA ALA A 331 21.45 -4.60 -11.60
C ALA A 331 22.38 -5.62 -12.25
N PHE A 332 21.91 -6.41 -13.22
CA PHE A 332 22.73 -7.36 -13.98
C PHE A 332 24.02 -6.73 -14.51
N TYR A 333 23.95 -5.50 -15.05
CA TYR A 333 25.13 -4.80 -15.54
C TYR A 333 25.88 -4.06 -14.42
N VAL A 334 25.16 -3.39 -13.52
CA VAL A 334 25.76 -2.52 -12.50
C VAL A 334 26.64 -3.29 -11.51
N VAL A 335 26.26 -4.51 -11.12
CA VAL A 335 27.02 -5.30 -10.15
C VAL A 335 28.41 -5.70 -10.65
N GLN A 336 28.63 -5.70 -11.97
CA GLN A 336 29.90 -6.08 -12.61
C GLN A 336 30.91 -4.94 -12.68
N THR A 337 30.49 -3.70 -12.37
CA THR A 337 31.39 -2.54 -12.37
C THR A 337 32.31 -2.53 -11.15
N ASN A 338 33.42 -1.80 -11.22
CA ASN A 338 34.38 -1.68 -10.10
C ASN A 338 34.04 -0.53 -9.12
N ASP A 339 32.83 0.02 -9.20
CA ASP A 339 32.39 1.13 -8.35
C ASP A 339 32.00 0.68 -6.94
N SER A 340 32.01 1.63 -6.00
CA SER A 340 31.55 1.38 -4.63
C SER A 340 30.06 1.01 -4.57
N ILE A 341 29.70 0.20 -3.58
CA ILE A 341 28.31 -0.24 -3.34
C ILE A 341 27.34 0.95 -3.29
N LEU A 342 27.73 2.05 -2.62
CA LEU A 342 26.87 3.23 -2.48
C LEU A 342 26.59 3.90 -3.83
N LEU A 343 27.61 4.05 -4.68
CA LEU A 343 27.44 4.62 -6.02
C LEU A 343 26.56 3.72 -6.89
N LYS A 344 26.81 2.40 -6.86
CA LYS A 344 25.98 1.40 -7.56
C LYS A 344 24.51 1.47 -7.11
N TYR A 345 24.25 1.58 -5.80
CA TYR A 345 22.90 1.70 -5.26
C TYR A 345 22.21 3.00 -5.69
N ILE A 346 22.88 4.16 -5.57
CA ILE A 346 22.31 5.45 -5.99
C ILE A 346 22.01 5.44 -7.48
N PHE A 347 22.95 4.95 -8.29
CA PHE A 347 22.76 4.81 -9.73
C PHE A 347 21.57 3.90 -10.05
N LEU A 348 21.48 2.72 -9.41
CA LEU A 348 20.41 1.76 -9.63
C LEU A 348 19.03 2.35 -9.28
N VAL A 349 18.91 3.05 -8.14
CA VAL A 349 17.66 3.71 -7.74
C VAL A 349 17.24 4.77 -8.76
N LEU A 350 18.15 5.69 -9.11
CA LEU A 350 17.84 6.82 -10.00
C LEU A 350 17.50 6.33 -11.41
N THR A 351 18.33 5.45 -11.97
CA THR A 351 18.11 4.92 -13.32
C THR A 351 16.86 4.05 -13.40
N SER A 352 16.58 3.23 -12.39
CA SER A 352 15.36 2.42 -12.35
C SER A 352 14.11 3.30 -12.23
N LEU A 353 14.16 4.37 -11.44
CA LEU A 353 13.07 5.34 -11.30
C LEU A 353 12.80 6.05 -12.62
N ILE A 354 13.85 6.64 -13.22
CA ILE A 354 13.76 7.37 -14.49
C ILE A 354 13.24 6.45 -15.59
N THR A 355 13.82 5.25 -15.71
CA THR A 355 13.43 4.27 -16.73
C THR A 355 11.99 3.82 -16.55
N SER A 356 11.57 3.50 -15.33
CA SER A 356 10.18 3.10 -15.06
C SER A 356 9.18 4.23 -15.34
N ILE A 357 9.51 5.48 -15.00
CA ILE A 357 8.69 6.65 -15.31
C ILE A 357 8.65 6.90 -16.82
N PHE A 358 9.77 6.75 -17.52
CA PHE A 358 9.85 6.91 -18.97
C PHE A 358 8.99 5.86 -19.70
N ILE A 359 9.11 4.58 -19.30
CA ILE A 359 8.28 3.49 -19.81
C ILE A 359 6.80 3.80 -19.56
N TYR A 360 6.45 4.23 -18.34
CA TYR A 360 5.09 4.64 -18.03
C TYR A 360 4.62 5.80 -18.89
N HIS A 361 5.38 6.89 -18.99
CA HIS A 361 4.94 8.12 -19.62
C HIS A 361 4.79 8.00 -21.13
N LEU A 362 5.69 7.28 -21.79
CA LEU A 362 5.73 7.20 -23.25
C LEU A 362 5.01 5.99 -23.85
N PHE A 363 4.95 4.87 -23.13
CA PHE A 363 4.39 3.64 -23.69
C PHE A 363 3.07 3.27 -23.04
N ILE A 364 3.03 3.21 -21.70
CA ILE A 364 1.83 2.75 -20.99
C ILE A 364 0.76 3.84 -20.96
N ARG A 365 1.12 5.06 -20.58
CA ARG A 365 0.18 6.17 -20.38
C ARG A 365 -0.56 6.57 -21.66
N PRO A 366 0.01 6.60 -22.87
CA PRO A 366 -0.75 6.90 -24.09
C PRO A 366 -1.56 5.69 -24.62
N ALA A 367 -1.08 4.46 -24.45
CA ALA A 367 -1.74 3.27 -25.00
C ALA A 367 -2.90 2.77 -24.11
N ALA A 368 -4.15 2.93 -24.58
CA ALA A 368 -5.36 2.56 -23.81
C ALA A 368 -5.39 1.09 -23.37
N LEU A 369 -4.92 0.19 -24.22
CA LEU A 369 -4.87 -1.24 -23.94
C LEU A 369 -3.84 -1.57 -22.86
N LEU A 370 -2.64 -0.98 -22.92
CA LEU A 370 -1.61 -1.17 -21.89
C LEU A 370 -2.04 -0.58 -20.55
N ARG A 371 -2.69 0.59 -20.54
CA ARG A 371 -3.30 1.12 -19.30
C ARG A 371 -4.27 0.13 -18.69
N PHE A 372 -5.14 -0.47 -19.50
CA PHE A 372 -6.12 -1.44 -19.02
C PHE A 372 -5.47 -2.71 -18.44
N PHE A 373 -4.50 -3.29 -19.15
CA PHE A 373 -3.71 -4.42 -18.65
C PHE A 373 -2.85 -4.07 -17.44
N MET A 374 -2.63 -2.79 -17.15
CA MET A 374 -1.97 -2.33 -15.92
C MET A 374 -2.95 -1.71 -14.92
N GLY A 375 -4.21 -2.15 -14.92
CA GLY A 375 -5.22 -1.83 -13.90
C GLY A 375 -5.86 -0.43 -14.01
N GLY A 376 -5.53 0.32 -15.06
CA GLY A 376 -6.14 1.58 -15.43
C GLY A 376 -7.54 1.42 -16.04
N LYS A 377 -8.28 2.52 -16.16
CA LYS A 377 -9.56 2.52 -16.88
C LYS A 377 -9.33 2.61 -18.38
N LEU A 378 -10.10 1.84 -19.16
CA LEU A 378 -10.27 2.15 -20.58
C LEU A 378 -10.93 3.54 -20.67
N LYS A 379 -10.31 4.43 -21.45
CA LYS A 379 -10.92 5.70 -21.80
C LYS A 379 -11.97 5.33 -22.85
N ASN A 380 -13.25 5.42 -22.54
CA ASN A 380 -14.27 5.25 -23.57
C ASN A 380 -14.09 6.38 -24.57
N ASN A 381 -13.80 6.05 -25.83
CA ASN A 381 -13.84 6.98 -26.97
C ASN A 381 -15.30 7.29 -27.36
N SER A 382 -16.13 7.64 -26.39
CA SER A 382 -17.34 8.41 -26.68
C SER A 382 -16.95 9.87 -26.52
N LEU A 383 -16.98 10.62 -27.62
CA LEU A 383 -16.87 12.07 -27.65
C LEU A 383 -17.48 12.68 -26.38
N ASP A 384 -16.62 13.16 -25.47
CA ASP A 384 -17.04 14.09 -24.42
C ASP A 384 -17.46 15.36 -25.16
N LEU A 385 -18.73 15.41 -25.57
CA LEU A 385 -19.37 16.68 -25.93
C LEU A 385 -19.13 17.63 -24.74
N PRO A 386 -18.80 18.90 -25.00
CA PRO A 386 -18.54 19.85 -23.94
C PRO A 386 -19.77 19.87 -23.03
N ARG A 387 -19.56 19.61 -21.74
CA ARG A 387 -20.63 19.71 -20.74
C ARG A 387 -21.12 21.15 -20.80
N GLU A 388 -22.29 21.37 -21.40
CA GLU A 388 -22.99 22.64 -21.32
C GLU A 388 -23.11 23.02 -19.85
N ASN A 389 -22.76 24.27 -19.57
CA ASN A 389 -22.90 24.89 -18.27
C ASN A 389 -24.36 24.87 -17.86
N ILE A 390 -24.76 23.88 -17.06
CA ILE A 390 -26.00 23.97 -16.29
C ILE A 390 -25.73 24.99 -15.18
N ILE A 391 -26.04 26.26 -15.50
CA ILE A 391 -26.20 27.33 -14.52
C ILE A 391 -27.44 26.93 -13.71
N ILE A 392 -27.22 26.42 -12.49
CA ILE A 392 -28.29 26.33 -11.50
C ILE A 392 -28.52 27.76 -11.00
N GLN A 393 -29.53 28.43 -11.54
CA GLN A 393 -30.10 29.62 -10.90
C GLN A 393 -30.65 29.20 -9.54
N ASN A 394 -30.11 29.78 -8.47
CA ASN A 394 -30.68 29.73 -7.14
C ASN A 394 -32.03 30.47 -7.17
N ASN A 395 -33.13 29.74 -7.32
CA ASN A 395 -34.45 30.26 -6.96
C ASN A 395 -34.51 30.34 -5.43
N GLY A 396 -34.66 31.57 -4.94
CA GLY A 396 -34.75 31.91 -3.53
C GLY A 396 -35.90 31.22 -2.82
N LEU A 397 -35.68 30.91 -1.55
CA LEU A 397 -36.71 30.51 -0.60
C LEU A 397 -37.65 31.71 -0.30
N PRO A 398 -38.97 31.48 -0.14
CA PRO A 398 -39.94 32.51 0.15
C PRO A 398 -39.99 32.80 1.66
N GLY A 399 -40.02 34.07 2.05
CA GLY A 399 -40.23 34.42 3.46
C GLY A 399 -39.82 35.83 3.86
N SER A 400 -40.36 36.86 3.19
CA SER A 400 -40.39 38.21 3.77
C SER A 400 -41.84 38.56 4.11
N LEU A 401 -42.12 38.65 5.40
CA LEU A 401 -43.38 39.11 5.97
C LEU A 401 -43.64 40.57 5.56
N ASN A 402 -44.75 40.77 4.84
CA ASN A 402 -45.39 42.07 4.65
C ASN A 402 -45.82 42.64 6.02
N ARG A 403 -45.36 43.84 6.37
CA ARG A 403 -46.08 44.74 7.28
C ARG A 403 -46.73 45.83 6.44
N SER A 404 -48.04 45.73 6.30
CA SER A 404 -48.95 46.82 5.93
C SER A 404 -49.12 47.77 7.11
N VAL A 405 -48.79 49.04 6.94
CA VAL A 405 -49.31 50.13 7.76
C VAL A 405 -49.58 51.33 6.86
N GLU A 406 -50.86 51.58 6.60
CA GLU A 406 -51.38 52.87 6.14
C GLU A 406 -52.24 53.46 7.26
N SER A 407 -51.90 54.68 7.70
CA SER A 407 -52.80 55.84 7.92
C SER A 407 -52.13 56.91 8.81
N SER A 408 -51.73 58.02 8.17
CA SER A 408 -51.86 59.48 8.50
C SER A 408 -51.79 60.03 9.96
N PRO A 409 -51.58 61.36 10.18
CA PRO A 409 -51.09 62.44 9.29
C PRO A 409 -50.00 63.36 9.90
N ASN A 410 -49.50 64.24 9.03
CA ASN A 410 -48.72 65.48 9.26
C ASN A 410 -49.03 66.27 10.55
N THR A 411 -47.95 66.72 11.20
CA THR A 411 -47.62 68.08 11.71
C THR A 411 -46.29 67.96 12.47
N ALA A 412 -45.36 68.90 12.60
CA ALA A 412 -44.91 70.09 11.92
C ALA A 412 -43.58 70.48 12.62
N ILE A 413 -42.79 71.37 12.00
CA ILE A 413 -41.83 72.32 12.62
C ILE A 413 -40.35 71.90 12.85
N SER A 414 -39.47 72.60 12.11
CA SER A 414 -38.08 73.04 12.41
C SER A 414 -36.99 71.98 12.64
N GLY A 415 -35.75 72.13 12.19
CA GLY A 415 -35.05 73.22 11.55
C GLY A 415 -33.56 72.87 11.40
N ILE A 416 -32.95 73.38 10.33
CA ILE A 416 -31.67 74.11 10.39
C ILE A 416 -30.36 73.27 10.36
N THR A 417 -29.63 73.51 9.25
CA THR A 417 -28.15 73.51 9.01
C THR A 417 -27.41 72.17 9.07
N GLU A 418 -26.74 71.76 7.98
CA GLU A 418 -25.37 72.15 7.55
C GLU A 418 -24.30 71.71 8.57
N GLN A 419 -23.10 71.25 8.25
CA GLN A 419 -22.27 71.11 7.05
C GLN A 419 -21.04 70.30 7.52
N GLY A 420 -20.29 69.68 6.60
CA GLY A 420 -18.95 69.15 6.87
C GLY A 420 -18.57 67.99 5.98
#